data_AF-A0A497HZM4-F1
#
_entry.id   AF-A0A497HZM4-F1
#
_cell.length_a   1.000
_cell.length_b   1.000
_cell.length_c   1.000
_cell.angle_alpha   90.00
_cell.angle_beta   90.00
_cell.angle_gamma   90.00
#
_symmetry.space_group_name_H-M   'P 1'
#
loop_
_entity.id
_entity.type
_entity.pdbx_description
1 polymer ?
#
loop_
_entity_poly.entity_id
_entity_poly.type
_entity_poly.pdbx_seq_one_letter_code
_entity_poly.pdbx_strand_id
1 'polypeptide(L)'
;MKIRKILDFIKDSYTSKVERFKKIFQKYINSGKMNTTIDTEMVLNSFLNTLFDAFLASLKPVVGSIDLLRKKHKDYLINKEIEALSKKKEKLVMAIMNASPEEISYESYTKVSEKFKEIIENPEFEENFKRIDKLFQDLNPEEQINLLNNTGKNIHKMILEIRDDISTKLIETSDKENMLILGQAFRCVDFLIRDLIESTKRKKHIDDEHISFCLNYSAVLLSKILAIYFNKINYDALYSDIAFITFYTHINNPHFLNEPKEVDDSLFTILGAEI
;
A
#
# COMPACT_ATOMS: atom_id res chain seq x y z
N MET A 1 -26.57 -10.48 -23.54
CA MET A 1 -26.61 -11.77 -22.80
C MET A 1 -25.23 -12.39 -22.55
N LYS A 2 -24.21 -12.20 -23.41
CA LYS A 2 -22.84 -12.75 -23.21
C LYS A 2 -21.99 -11.99 -22.17
N ILE A 3 -22.11 -10.67 -22.08
CA ILE A 3 -21.33 -9.83 -21.14
C ILE A 3 -21.74 -10.09 -19.68
N ARG A 4 -23.03 -10.28 -19.41
CA ARG A 4 -23.55 -10.58 -18.06
C ARG A 4 -22.96 -11.88 -17.49
N LYS A 5 -22.88 -12.94 -18.30
CA LYS A 5 -22.27 -14.22 -17.90
C LYS A 5 -20.77 -14.14 -17.64
N ILE A 6 -20.04 -13.25 -18.31
CA ILE A 6 -18.61 -13.02 -18.07
C ILE A 6 -18.41 -12.23 -16.79
N LEU A 7 -19.24 -11.20 -16.55
CA LEU A 7 -19.21 -10.43 -15.30
C LEU A 7 -19.63 -11.27 -14.09
N ASP A 8 -20.66 -12.11 -14.23
CA ASP A 8 -21.08 -13.05 -13.18
C ASP A 8 -19.99 -14.11 -12.93
N PHE A 9 -19.29 -14.59 -13.97
CA PHE A 9 -18.14 -15.50 -13.81
C PHE A 9 -16.93 -14.84 -13.16
N ILE A 10 -16.63 -13.57 -13.48
CA ILE A 10 -15.54 -12.81 -12.83
C ILE A 10 -15.90 -12.54 -11.37
N LYS A 11 -17.15 -12.18 -11.10
CA LYS A 11 -17.68 -11.94 -9.75
C LYS A 11 -17.68 -13.22 -8.91
N ASP A 12 -18.15 -14.34 -9.46
CA ASP A 12 -18.17 -15.64 -8.78
C ASP A 12 -16.75 -16.21 -8.60
N SER A 13 -15.85 -16.00 -9.57
CA SER A 13 -14.43 -16.35 -9.45
C SER A 13 -13.76 -15.52 -8.36
N TYR A 14 -14.07 -14.23 -8.26
CA TYR A 14 -13.51 -13.33 -7.27
C TYR A 14 -14.05 -13.60 -5.86
N THR A 15 -15.37 -13.72 -5.70
CA THR A 15 -16.02 -14.03 -4.42
C THR A 15 -15.61 -15.41 -3.91
N SER A 16 -15.56 -16.44 -4.76
CA SER A 16 -15.09 -17.77 -4.34
C SER A 16 -13.61 -17.79 -3.96
N LYS A 17 -12.77 -16.95 -4.58
CA LYS A 17 -11.35 -16.80 -4.23
C LYS A 17 -11.17 -16.10 -2.87
N VAL A 18 -11.92 -15.03 -2.61
CA VAL A 18 -11.93 -14.35 -1.31
C VAL A 18 -12.40 -15.31 -0.21
N GLU A 19 -13.49 -16.05 -0.44
CA GLU A 19 -14.01 -17.04 0.51
C GLU A 19 -13.03 -18.21 0.74
N ARG A 20 -12.32 -18.65 -0.30
CA ARG A 20 -11.28 -19.67 -0.17
C ARG A 20 -10.09 -19.17 0.64
N PHE A 21 -9.69 -17.92 0.45
CA PHE A 21 -8.63 -17.27 1.22
C PHE A 21 -9.00 -17.18 2.72
N LYS A 22 -10.21 -16.68 3.02
CA LYS A 22 -10.75 -16.64 4.39
C LYS A 22 -10.73 -18.01 5.07
N LYS A 23 -11.18 -19.07 4.39
CA LYS A 23 -11.19 -20.44 4.93
C LYS A 23 -9.80 -21.00 5.27
N ILE A 24 -8.80 -20.72 4.42
CA ILE A 24 -7.42 -21.16 4.65
C ILE A 24 -6.84 -20.47 5.89
N PHE A 25 -7.13 -19.19 6.02
CA PHE A 25 -6.69 -18.36 7.13
C PHE A 25 -7.28 -18.80 8.48
N GLN A 26 -8.59 -19.06 8.52
CA GLN A 26 -9.27 -19.57 9.70
C GLN A 26 -8.66 -20.91 10.19
N LYS A 27 -8.25 -21.77 9.25
CA LYS A 27 -7.61 -23.05 9.56
C LYS A 27 -6.26 -22.87 10.26
N TYR A 28 -5.52 -21.81 9.92
CA TYR A 28 -4.21 -21.49 10.50
C TYR A 28 -4.35 -20.86 11.91
N ILE A 29 -5.37 -20.03 12.11
CA ILE A 29 -5.68 -19.44 13.43
C ILE A 29 -6.03 -20.53 14.46
N ASN A 30 -6.71 -21.58 14.02
CA ASN A 30 -7.21 -22.66 14.88
C ASN A 30 -6.13 -23.66 15.38
N SER A 31 -4.84 -23.53 14.99
CA SER A 31 -3.79 -24.49 15.37
C SER A 31 -3.04 -24.20 16.70
N GLY A 32 -3.50 -23.25 17.53
CA GLY A 32 -3.08 -23.05 18.95
C GLY A 32 -1.96 -22.00 19.18
N LYS A 33 -1.66 -21.44 20.36
CA LYS A 33 -2.17 -21.46 21.75
C LYS A 33 -1.69 -20.16 22.47
N MET A 34 -2.40 -19.76 23.54
CA MET A 34 -2.03 -18.89 24.69
C MET A 34 -2.16 -17.35 24.64
N ASN A 35 -2.52 -16.82 25.83
CA ASN A 35 -2.94 -15.47 26.20
C ASN A 35 -1.78 -14.50 26.42
N THR A 36 -1.83 -13.34 25.77
CA THR A 36 -1.73 -11.99 26.35
C THR A 36 -2.22 -10.97 25.30
N THR A 37 -2.99 -9.97 25.70
CA THR A 37 -3.59 -8.95 24.83
C THR A 37 -2.53 -7.95 24.34
N ILE A 38 -1.90 -8.25 23.21
CA ILE A 38 -1.40 -7.23 22.29
C ILE A 38 -2.46 -7.10 21.21
N ASP A 39 -3.26 -6.03 21.28
CA ASP A 39 -4.21 -5.71 20.23
C ASP A 39 -3.46 -5.17 19.02
N THR A 40 -3.90 -5.55 17.83
CA THR A 40 -3.43 -5.04 16.53
C THR A 40 -3.38 -3.50 16.49
N GLU A 41 -4.22 -2.86 17.30
CA GLU A 41 -4.23 -1.42 17.56
C GLU A 41 -2.90 -0.88 18.11
N MET A 42 -2.17 -1.63 18.96
CA MET A 42 -0.88 -1.20 19.51
C MET A 42 0.19 -1.07 18.43
N VAL A 43 0.20 -1.96 17.44
CA VAL A 43 1.14 -1.91 16.31
C VAL A 43 0.84 -0.70 15.42
N LEU A 44 -0.43 -0.50 15.07
CA LEU A 44 -0.82 0.65 14.26
C LEU A 44 -0.56 1.98 15.01
N ASN A 45 -0.77 2.01 16.34
CA ASN A 45 -0.43 3.15 17.18
C ASN A 45 1.08 3.47 17.16
N SER A 46 1.96 2.47 17.32
CA SER A 46 3.41 2.71 17.35
C SER A 46 3.96 3.23 16.03
N PHE A 47 3.27 2.96 14.92
CA PHE A 47 3.69 3.37 13.58
C PHE A 47 2.80 4.42 12.93
N LEU A 48 1.86 5.05 13.64
CA LEU A 48 0.87 5.94 13.03
C LEU A 48 1.50 7.04 12.15
N ASN A 49 2.55 7.70 12.64
CA ASN A 49 3.20 8.77 11.88
C ASN A 49 3.99 8.20 10.70
N THR A 50 4.72 7.10 10.90
CA THR A 50 5.42 6.39 9.82
C THR A 50 4.47 5.94 8.71
N LEU A 51 3.30 5.41 9.07
CA LEU A 51 2.24 5.02 8.14
C LEU A 51 1.70 6.21 7.37
N PHE A 52 1.45 7.32 8.07
CA PHE A 52 0.97 8.55 7.45
C PHE A 52 2.02 9.16 6.51
N ASP A 53 3.31 9.11 6.86
CA ASP A 53 4.40 9.58 6.01
C ASP A 53 4.55 8.71 4.76
N ALA A 54 4.48 7.38 4.89
CA ALA A 54 4.45 6.47 3.74
C ALA A 54 3.25 6.71 2.82
N PHE A 55 2.08 6.99 3.42
CA PHE A 55 0.87 7.37 2.69
C PHE A 55 1.05 8.70 1.93
N LEU A 56 1.55 9.74 2.58
CA LEU A 56 1.86 11.01 1.95
C LEU A 56 2.91 10.88 0.86
N ALA A 57 3.95 10.06 1.06
CA ALA A 57 4.97 9.78 0.07
C ALA A 57 4.42 9.02 -1.14
N SER A 58 3.37 8.21 -0.97
CA SER A 58 2.67 7.55 -2.08
C SER A 58 1.83 8.56 -2.89
N LEU A 59 1.23 9.56 -2.24
CA LEU A 59 0.50 10.64 -2.93
C LEU A 59 1.44 11.66 -3.60
N LYS A 60 2.53 12.00 -2.92
CA LYS A 60 3.49 13.03 -3.30
C LYS A 60 4.90 12.53 -3.05
N PRO A 61 5.56 11.97 -4.08
CA PRO A 61 6.85 11.32 -3.90
C PRO A 61 7.92 12.17 -3.23
N VAL A 62 7.90 13.49 -3.39
CA VAL A 62 8.87 14.39 -2.76
C VAL A 62 8.92 14.26 -1.22
N VAL A 63 7.80 13.88 -0.57
CA VAL A 63 7.74 13.60 0.87
C VAL A 63 8.66 12.44 1.25
N GLY A 64 8.71 11.38 0.44
CA GLY A 64 9.59 10.25 0.69
C GLY A 64 11.07 10.53 0.41
N SER A 65 11.43 11.71 -0.09
CA SER A 65 12.80 12.08 -0.48
C SER A 65 13.30 13.36 0.21
N ILE A 66 12.73 13.71 1.37
CA ILE A 66 13.11 14.90 2.16
C ILE A 66 14.61 14.94 2.46
N ASP A 67 15.23 13.79 2.71
CA ASP A 67 16.68 13.71 2.97
C ASP A 67 17.54 14.18 1.79
N LEU A 68 17.04 14.11 0.56
CA LEU A 68 17.73 14.70 -0.60
C LEU A 68 17.58 16.22 -0.62
N LEU A 69 16.44 16.74 -0.12
CA LEU A 69 16.18 18.17 0.00
C LEU A 69 16.94 18.82 1.15
N ARG A 70 17.41 18.04 2.13
CA ARG A 70 18.36 18.50 3.16
C ARG A 70 19.63 19.07 2.54
N LYS A 71 20.14 18.45 1.46
CA LYS A 71 21.30 18.95 0.71
C LYS A 71 21.04 20.30 0.03
N LYS A 72 19.77 20.64 -0.20
CA LYS A 72 19.32 21.92 -0.77
C LYS A 72 18.82 22.89 0.33
N HIS A 73 18.96 22.57 1.62
CA HIS A 73 18.44 23.33 2.77
C HIS A 73 16.95 23.68 2.69
N LYS A 74 16.13 22.83 2.05
CA LYS A 74 14.68 23.05 1.86
C LYS A 74 13.81 22.02 2.58
N ASP A 75 14.40 21.09 3.31
CA ASP A 75 13.69 20.04 4.05
C ASP A 75 12.72 20.61 5.10
N TYR A 76 13.10 21.70 5.76
CA TYR A 76 12.24 22.38 6.75
C TYR A 76 10.91 22.86 6.15
N LEU A 77 10.88 23.23 4.85
CA LEU A 77 9.66 23.65 4.17
C LEU A 77 8.72 22.46 4.01
N ILE A 78 9.23 21.31 3.56
CA ILE A 78 8.42 20.09 3.42
C ILE A 78 7.93 19.61 4.79
N ASN A 79 8.80 19.57 5.81
CA ASN A 79 8.44 19.12 7.15
C ASN A 79 7.31 19.97 7.74
N LYS A 80 7.36 21.29 7.56
CA LYS A 80 6.29 22.19 7.99
C LYS A 80 4.94 21.85 7.33
N GLU A 81 4.95 21.55 6.03
CA GLU A 81 3.72 21.18 5.32
C GLU A 81 3.22 19.78 5.72
N ILE A 82 4.11 18.82 5.99
CA ILE A 82 3.76 17.49 6.52
C ILE A 82 3.13 17.61 7.92
N GLU A 83 3.70 18.44 8.80
CA GLU A 83 3.13 18.70 10.12
C GLU A 83 1.73 19.32 10.01
N ALA A 84 1.53 20.25 9.06
CA ALA A 84 0.22 20.85 8.81
C ALA A 84 -0.80 19.82 8.30
N LEU A 85 -0.40 18.94 7.37
CA LEU A 85 -1.23 17.83 6.89
C LEU A 85 -1.50 16.80 7.99
N SER A 86 -0.54 16.55 8.88
CA SER A 86 -0.67 15.63 10.02
C SER A 86 -1.76 16.05 11.00
N LYS A 87 -2.00 17.37 11.16
CA LYS A 87 -3.11 17.91 11.95
C LYS A 87 -4.49 17.60 11.35
N LYS A 88 -4.54 17.26 10.06
CA LYS A 88 -5.74 16.89 9.31
C LYS A 88 -5.68 15.45 8.80
N LYS A 89 -4.85 14.59 9.41
CA LYS A 89 -4.56 13.23 8.92
C LYS A 89 -5.81 12.40 8.67
N GLU A 90 -6.72 12.34 9.64
CA GLU A 90 -7.94 11.53 9.54
C GLU A 90 -8.81 12.01 8.36
N LYS A 91 -8.99 13.33 8.21
CA LYS A 91 -9.76 13.90 7.11
C LYS A 91 -9.16 13.57 5.75
N LEU A 92 -7.84 13.72 5.59
CA LEU A 92 -7.16 13.42 4.34
C LEU A 92 -7.24 11.92 4.00
N VAL A 93 -7.01 11.06 5.00
CA VAL A 93 -7.14 9.60 4.86
C VAL A 93 -8.55 9.23 4.43
N MET A 94 -9.57 9.80 5.06
CA MET A 94 -10.97 9.53 4.71
C MET A 94 -11.34 10.06 3.32
N ALA A 95 -10.83 11.23 2.93
CA ALA A 95 -11.05 11.75 1.58
C ALA A 95 -10.49 10.79 0.53
N ILE A 96 -9.23 10.35 0.69
CA ILE A 96 -8.58 9.41 -0.24
C ILE A 96 -9.27 8.05 -0.23
N MET A 97 -9.64 7.53 0.95
CA MET A 97 -10.38 6.28 1.07
C MET A 97 -11.72 6.35 0.33
N ASN A 98 -12.47 7.44 0.48
CA ASN A 98 -13.76 7.63 -0.19
C ASN A 98 -13.61 7.80 -1.72
N ALA A 99 -12.43 8.24 -2.19
CA ALA A 99 -12.10 8.27 -3.60
C ALA A 99 -11.61 6.94 -4.17
N SER A 100 -11.37 5.92 -3.33
CA SER A 100 -10.92 4.60 -3.78
C SER A 100 -11.87 4.04 -4.84
N PRO A 101 -11.36 3.28 -5.83
CA PRO A 101 -12.20 2.75 -6.87
C PRO A 101 -13.20 1.72 -6.32
N GLU A 102 -14.43 1.76 -6.82
CA GLU A 102 -15.47 0.77 -6.46
C GLU A 102 -15.17 -0.62 -7.04
N GLU A 103 -14.53 -0.64 -8.21
CA GLU A 103 -14.10 -1.85 -8.89
C GLU A 103 -12.58 -2.06 -8.76
N ILE A 104 -12.18 -3.28 -8.42
CA ILE A 104 -10.77 -3.61 -8.23
C ILE A 104 -10.19 -4.13 -9.53
N SER A 105 -9.58 -3.21 -10.30
CA SER A 105 -8.94 -3.49 -11.58
C SER A 105 -7.75 -2.56 -11.83
N TYR A 106 -6.82 -2.96 -12.70
CA TYR A 106 -5.67 -2.12 -13.07
C TYR A 106 -6.12 -0.74 -13.58
N GLU A 107 -7.11 -0.73 -14.49
CA GLU A 107 -7.66 0.48 -15.09
C GLU A 107 -8.37 1.38 -14.07
N SER A 108 -9.10 0.81 -13.12
CA SER A 108 -9.78 1.57 -12.08
C SER A 108 -8.78 2.29 -11.17
N TYR A 109 -7.65 1.65 -10.88
CA TYR A 109 -6.59 2.19 -10.02
C TYR A 109 -5.64 3.16 -10.74
N THR A 110 -5.48 3.07 -12.07
CA THR A 110 -4.79 4.13 -12.83
C THR A 110 -5.64 5.40 -12.91
N LYS A 111 -6.95 5.25 -13.08
CA LYS A 111 -7.92 6.36 -13.17
C LYS A 111 -8.23 7.05 -11.84
N VAL A 112 -7.93 6.43 -10.71
CA VAL A 112 -8.15 7.07 -9.39
C VAL A 112 -7.29 8.33 -9.19
N SER A 113 -6.22 8.50 -9.98
CA SER A 113 -5.36 9.67 -9.99
C SER A 113 -6.12 11.00 -10.15
N GLU A 114 -7.18 11.01 -10.98
CA GLU A 114 -8.02 12.20 -11.18
C GLU A 114 -8.77 12.57 -9.91
N LYS A 115 -9.37 11.58 -9.23
CA LYS A 115 -10.05 11.80 -7.94
C LYS A 115 -9.08 12.25 -6.85
N PHE A 116 -7.86 11.69 -6.83
CA PHE A 116 -6.83 12.12 -5.90
C PHE A 116 -6.42 13.56 -6.15
N LYS A 117 -6.29 13.94 -7.42
CA LYS A 117 -6.00 15.32 -7.81
C LYS A 117 -7.08 16.28 -7.30
N GLU A 118 -8.36 15.96 -7.46
CA GLU A 118 -9.47 16.76 -6.93
C GLU A 118 -9.39 16.92 -5.41
N ILE A 119 -9.03 15.86 -4.68
CA ILE A 119 -8.84 15.91 -3.22
C ILE A 119 -7.65 16.79 -2.85
N ILE A 120 -6.54 16.65 -3.58
CA ILE A 120 -5.32 17.43 -3.37
C ILE A 120 -5.57 18.92 -3.65
N GLU A 121 -6.44 19.24 -4.61
CA GLU A 121 -6.85 20.60 -4.98
C GLU A 121 -7.98 21.16 -4.11
N ASN A 122 -8.50 20.38 -3.16
CA ASN A 122 -9.49 20.86 -2.20
C ASN A 122 -8.90 22.01 -1.37
N PRO A 123 -9.62 23.15 -1.16
CA PRO A 123 -9.11 24.30 -0.40
C PRO A 123 -8.57 23.96 1.00
N GLU A 124 -9.02 22.85 1.59
CA GLU A 124 -8.51 22.37 2.88
C GLU A 124 -7.07 21.84 2.82
N PHE A 125 -6.60 21.32 1.68
CA PHE A 125 -5.28 20.71 1.50
C PHE A 125 -4.42 21.39 0.42
N GLU A 126 -5.06 22.14 -0.48
CA GLU A 126 -4.49 22.71 -1.71
C GLU A 126 -3.20 23.48 -1.43
N GLU A 127 -3.18 24.34 -0.43
CA GLU A 127 -2.01 25.16 -0.14
C GLU A 127 -0.80 24.31 0.30
N ASN A 128 -1.02 23.29 1.14
CA ASN A 128 0.03 22.40 1.60
C ASN A 128 0.62 21.62 0.41
N PHE A 129 -0.24 21.04 -0.42
CA PHE A 129 0.20 20.25 -1.57
C PHE A 129 0.81 21.11 -2.68
N LYS A 130 0.31 22.31 -2.95
CA LYS A 130 0.95 23.24 -3.91
C LYS A 130 2.38 23.58 -3.52
N ARG A 131 2.64 23.79 -2.23
CA ARG A 131 3.99 24.09 -1.72
C ARG A 131 4.92 22.89 -1.83
N ILE A 132 4.40 21.69 -1.59
CA ILE A 132 5.10 20.42 -1.79
C ILE A 132 5.42 20.21 -3.29
N ASP A 133 4.45 20.43 -4.18
CA ASP A 133 4.58 20.23 -5.63
C ASP A 133 5.55 21.19 -6.30
N LYS A 134 5.63 22.44 -5.83
CA LYS A 134 6.59 23.43 -6.36
C LYS A 134 8.03 22.91 -6.32
N LEU A 135 8.37 22.16 -5.28
CA LEU A 135 9.71 21.59 -5.12
C LEU A 135 9.98 20.43 -6.08
N PHE A 136 8.94 19.74 -6.54
CA PHE A 136 9.04 18.67 -7.54
C PHE A 136 9.13 19.24 -8.96
N GLN A 137 8.36 20.29 -9.27
CA GLN A 137 8.35 20.94 -10.59
C GLN A 137 9.69 21.58 -10.95
N ASP A 138 10.46 22.01 -9.94
CA ASP A 138 11.80 22.59 -10.13
C ASP A 138 12.86 21.54 -10.52
N LEU A 139 12.54 20.24 -10.53
CA LEU A 139 13.47 19.15 -10.82
C LEU A 139 13.44 18.75 -12.30
N ASN A 140 14.61 18.46 -12.87
CA ASN A 140 14.69 17.87 -14.21
C ASN A 140 14.27 16.38 -14.21
N PRO A 141 14.00 15.77 -15.38
CA PRO A 141 13.51 14.39 -15.43
C PRO A 141 14.42 13.35 -14.75
N GLU A 142 15.75 13.51 -14.81
CA GLU A 142 16.68 12.60 -14.13
C GLU A 142 16.62 12.76 -12.60
N GLU A 143 16.52 14.00 -12.12
CA GLU A 143 16.29 14.30 -10.71
C GLU A 143 14.94 13.74 -10.22
N GLN A 144 13.90 13.80 -11.06
CA GLN A 144 12.58 13.22 -10.73
C GLN A 144 12.63 11.70 -10.63
N ILE A 145 13.34 11.01 -11.53
CA ILE A 145 13.55 9.56 -11.47
C ILE A 145 14.33 9.18 -10.20
N ASN A 146 15.40 9.92 -9.90
CA ASN A 146 16.18 9.69 -8.68
C ASN A 146 15.35 9.92 -7.42
N LEU A 147 14.49 10.94 -7.42
CA LEU A 147 13.55 11.21 -6.34
C LEU A 147 12.56 10.05 -6.18
N LEU A 148 11.92 9.58 -7.26
CA LEU A 148 11.01 8.43 -7.21
C LEU A 148 11.69 7.17 -6.65
N ASN A 149 12.92 6.89 -7.08
CA ASN A 149 13.69 5.73 -6.61
C ASN A 149 13.99 5.83 -5.10
N ASN A 150 14.42 7.00 -4.63
CA ASN A 150 14.74 7.21 -3.21
C ASN A 150 13.49 7.19 -2.34
N THR A 151 12.40 7.78 -2.82
CA THR A 151 11.10 7.68 -2.18
C THR A 151 10.65 6.24 -2.05
N GLY A 152 10.74 5.46 -3.13
CA GLY A 152 10.44 4.04 -3.08
C GLY A 152 11.28 3.30 -2.03
N LYS A 153 12.60 3.55 -1.99
CA LYS A 153 13.48 2.93 -0.97
C LYS A 153 13.09 3.31 0.46
N ASN A 154 12.71 4.56 0.69
CA ASN A 154 12.31 5.03 2.01
C ASN A 154 10.98 4.43 2.44
N ILE A 155 9.98 4.40 1.55
CA ILE A 155 8.71 3.69 1.83
C ILE A 155 9.00 2.20 2.08
N HIS A 156 9.80 1.55 1.24
CA HIS A 156 10.19 0.15 1.43
C HIS A 156 10.79 -0.11 2.81
N LYS A 157 11.74 0.73 3.25
CA LYS A 157 12.34 0.63 4.58
C LYS A 157 11.30 0.77 5.70
N MET A 158 10.44 1.79 5.61
CA MET A 158 9.37 2.01 6.59
C MET A 158 8.44 0.80 6.68
N ILE A 159 8.05 0.23 5.53
CA ILE A 159 7.15 -0.92 5.47
C ILE A 159 7.82 -2.19 6.00
N LEU A 160 9.12 -2.40 5.75
CA LEU A 160 9.87 -3.50 6.33
C LEU A 160 9.92 -3.42 7.85
N GLU A 161 10.26 -2.26 8.42
CA GLU A 161 10.28 -2.05 9.88
C GLU A 161 8.94 -2.42 10.53
N ILE A 162 7.83 -2.04 9.91
CA ILE A 162 6.48 -2.37 10.39
C ILE A 162 6.20 -3.88 10.27
N ARG A 163 6.60 -4.49 9.16
CA ARG A 163 6.40 -5.93 8.93
C ARG A 163 7.22 -6.80 9.87
N ASP A 164 8.44 -6.39 10.21
CA ASP A 164 9.28 -7.10 11.17
C ASP A 164 8.65 -7.07 12.58
N ASP A 165 8.10 -5.92 12.98
CA ASP A 165 7.38 -5.79 14.25
C ASP A 165 6.07 -6.60 14.26
N ILE A 166 5.30 -6.58 13.16
CA ILE A 166 4.12 -7.45 12.96
C ILE A 166 4.52 -8.92 13.09
N SER A 167 5.58 -9.35 12.42
CA SER A 167 6.02 -10.75 12.43
C SER A 167 6.44 -11.19 13.83
N THR A 168 7.14 -10.32 14.55
CA THR A 168 7.52 -10.56 15.95
C THR A 168 6.30 -10.71 16.84
N LYS A 169 5.33 -9.79 16.73
CA LYS A 169 4.12 -9.76 17.58
C LYS A 169 3.05 -10.77 17.17
N LEU A 170 3.09 -11.28 15.94
CA LEU A 170 2.14 -12.27 15.43
C LEU A 170 2.12 -13.55 16.26
N ILE A 171 3.27 -13.93 16.81
CA ILE A 171 3.41 -15.13 17.65
C ILE A 171 2.64 -14.96 18.96
N GLU A 172 2.63 -13.75 19.49
CA GLU A 172 2.16 -13.40 20.84
C GLU A 172 0.73 -12.85 20.88
N THR A 173 0.22 -12.31 19.76
CA THR A 173 -1.12 -11.70 19.71
C THR A 173 -2.24 -12.74 19.75
N SER A 174 -3.32 -12.39 20.46
CA SER A 174 -4.60 -13.11 20.40
C SER A 174 -5.37 -12.87 19.10
N ASP A 175 -5.11 -11.74 18.43
CA ASP A 175 -5.77 -11.35 17.17
C ASP A 175 -4.89 -11.67 15.96
N LYS A 176 -4.59 -12.97 15.81
CA LYS A 176 -3.76 -13.47 14.72
C LYS A 176 -4.37 -13.20 13.36
N GLU A 177 -5.70 -13.19 13.29
CA GLU A 177 -6.44 -12.91 12.05
C GLU A 177 -6.10 -11.52 11.53
N ASN A 178 -6.41 -10.48 12.31
CA ASN A 178 -6.21 -9.11 11.85
C ASN A 178 -4.73 -8.77 11.68
N MET A 179 -3.86 -9.34 12.53
CA MET A 179 -2.41 -9.17 12.40
C MET A 179 -1.86 -9.74 11.08
N LEU A 180 -2.31 -10.94 10.70
CA LEU A 180 -1.93 -11.53 9.41
C LEU A 180 -2.50 -10.73 8.23
N ILE A 181 -3.74 -10.21 8.32
CA ILE A 181 -4.34 -9.38 7.25
C ILE A 181 -3.49 -8.13 7.03
N LEU A 182 -3.10 -7.44 8.11
CA LEU A 182 -2.19 -6.30 8.05
C LEU A 182 -0.84 -6.69 7.45
N GLY A 183 -0.24 -7.78 7.91
CA GLY A 183 1.03 -8.27 7.38
C GLY A 183 0.99 -8.49 5.86
N GLN A 184 -0.12 -9.04 5.34
CA GLN A 184 -0.33 -9.22 3.90
C GLN A 184 -0.59 -7.89 3.17
N ALA A 185 -1.34 -6.96 3.77
CA ALA A 185 -1.55 -5.63 3.20
C ALA A 185 -0.22 -4.87 3.07
N PHE A 186 0.62 -4.89 4.10
CA PHE A 186 1.96 -4.30 4.04
C PHE A 186 2.87 -5.00 3.04
N ARG A 187 2.80 -6.32 2.91
CA ARG A 187 3.51 -7.06 1.86
C ARG A 187 3.08 -6.62 0.46
N CYS A 188 1.80 -6.33 0.26
CA CYS A 188 1.29 -5.83 -1.01
C CYS A 188 1.82 -4.42 -1.33
N VAL A 189 1.85 -3.52 -0.33
CA VAL A 189 2.49 -2.19 -0.49
C VAL A 189 3.97 -2.36 -0.82
N ASP A 190 4.69 -3.19 -0.07
CA ASP A 190 6.11 -3.49 -0.30
C ASP A 190 6.36 -3.98 -1.74
N PHE A 191 5.53 -4.91 -2.23
CA PHE A 191 5.63 -5.39 -3.60
C PHE A 191 5.50 -4.25 -4.63
N LEU A 192 4.45 -3.43 -4.54
CA LEU A 192 4.21 -2.33 -5.48
C LEU A 192 5.36 -1.32 -5.47
N ILE A 193 5.92 -1.05 -4.30
CA ILE A 193 7.04 -0.12 -4.14
C ILE A 193 8.33 -0.72 -4.70
N ARG A 194 8.58 -2.02 -4.51
CA ARG A 194 9.74 -2.69 -5.13
C ARG A 194 9.62 -2.74 -6.65
N ASP A 195 8.42 -3.00 -7.18
CA ASP A 195 8.14 -2.97 -8.62
C ASP A 195 8.40 -1.57 -9.21
N LEU A 196 7.96 -0.51 -8.52
CA LEU A 196 8.30 0.87 -8.86
C LEU A 196 9.82 1.11 -8.88
N ILE A 197 10.55 0.69 -7.85
CA ILE A 197 12.01 0.85 -7.78
C ILE A 197 12.68 0.10 -8.94
N GLU A 198 12.27 -1.12 -9.24
CA GLU A 198 12.84 -1.90 -10.34
C GLU A 198 12.53 -1.27 -11.71
N SER A 199 11.31 -0.80 -11.91
CA SER A 199 10.90 -0.07 -13.12
C SER A 199 11.71 1.20 -13.33
N THR A 200 12.02 1.96 -12.27
CA THR A 200 12.87 3.17 -12.36
C THR A 200 14.33 2.84 -12.69
N LYS A 201 14.84 1.65 -12.35
CA LYS A 201 16.22 1.22 -12.65
C LYS A 201 16.39 0.71 -14.07
N ARG A 202 15.38 0.00 -14.60
CA ARG A 202 15.48 -0.72 -15.89
C ARG A 202 15.26 0.15 -17.12
N LYS A 203 14.58 1.29 -17.00
CA LYS A 203 14.16 2.10 -18.15
C LYS A 203 14.75 3.53 -18.12
N LYS A 204 15.19 4.03 -19.28
CA LYS A 204 15.47 5.47 -19.48
C LYS A 204 14.18 6.32 -19.51
N HIS A 205 13.04 5.72 -19.87
CA HIS A 205 11.71 6.31 -19.80
C HIS A 205 10.78 5.35 -19.05
N ILE A 206 10.23 5.82 -17.93
CA ILE A 206 9.28 5.04 -17.14
C ILE A 206 7.89 5.23 -17.73
N ASP A 207 7.08 4.18 -17.68
CA ASP A 207 5.68 4.24 -18.08
C ASP A 207 4.87 4.92 -16.97
N ASP A 208 4.31 6.10 -17.29
CA ASP A 208 3.55 6.93 -16.35
C ASP A 208 2.32 6.21 -15.79
N GLU A 209 1.69 5.32 -16.58
CA GLU A 209 0.55 4.53 -16.12
C GLU A 209 0.97 3.53 -15.04
N HIS A 210 2.12 2.89 -15.22
CA HIS A 210 2.65 1.92 -14.26
C HIS A 210 3.11 2.61 -12.96
N ILE A 211 3.77 3.78 -13.05
CA ILE A 211 4.09 4.58 -11.84
C ILE A 211 2.81 4.94 -11.09
N SER A 212 1.82 5.45 -11.83
CA SER A 212 0.53 5.86 -11.27
C SER A 212 -0.15 4.69 -10.58
N PHE A 213 -0.14 3.50 -11.21
CA PHE A 213 -0.66 2.28 -10.60
C PHE A 213 0.03 1.97 -9.27
N CYS A 214 1.37 1.85 -9.25
CA CYS A 214 2.10 1.47 -8.04
C CYS A 214 1.92 2.46 -6.88
N LEU A 215 1.93 3.76 -7.17
CA LEU A 215 1.77 4.82 -6.17
C LEU A 215 0.32 4.96 -5.70
N ASN A 216 -0.65 5.00 -6.62
CA ASN A 216 -2.06 5.15 -6.25
C ASN A 216 -2.54 3.94 -5.46
N TYR A 217 -2.16 2.74 -5.88
CA TYR A 217 -2.58 1.53 -5.18
C TYR A 217 -1.95 1.46 -3.78
N SER A 218 -0.67 1.80 -3.65
CA SER A 218 -0.01 1.96 -2.34
C SER A 218 -0.74 2.98 -1.47
N ALA A 219 -1.12 4.14 -2.02
CA ALA A 219 -1.86 5.17 -1.30
C ALA A 219 -3.24 4.68 -0.84
N VAL A 220 -4.00 3.96 -1.69
CA VAL A 220 -5.29 3.37 -1.32
C VAL A 220 -5.12 2.36 -0.18
N LEU A 221 -4.21 1.41 -0.31
CA LEU A 221 -3.97 0.40 0.74
C LEU A 221 -3.57 1.04 2.06
N LEU A 222 -2.62 1.97 2.04
CA LEU A 222 -2.17 2.69 3.24
C LEU A 222 -3.31 3.53 3.83
N SER A 223 -4.17 4.14 3.00
CA SER A 223 -5.35 4.87 3.48
C SER A 223 -6.36 3.94 4.17
N LYS A 224 -6.56 2.72 3.66
CA LYS A 224 -7.44 1.73 4.30
C LYS A 224 -6.86 1.21 5.62
N ILE A 225 -5.55 0.96 5.69
CA ILE A 225 -4.87 0.62 6.94
C ILE A 225 -5.01 1.74 7.98
N LEU A 226 -4.82 3.00 7.57
CA LEU A 226 -5.03 4.16 8.44
C LEU A 226 -6.52 4.34 8.82
N ALA A 227 -7.47 4.02 7.94
CA ALA A 227 -8.89 4.06 8.24
C ALA A 227 -9.30 2.98 9.25
N ILE A 228 -8.66 1.81 9.23
CA ILE A 228 -8.80 0.77 10.28
C ILE A 228 -8.29 1.34 11.61
N TYR A 229 -7.13 1.99 11.63
CA TYR A 229 -6.61 2.66 12.82
C TYR A 229 -7.62 3.69 13.40
N PHE A 230 -8.28 4.47 12.54
CA PHE A 230 -9.31 5.42 12.96
C PHE A 230 -10.68 4.78 13.25
N ASN A 231 -10.77 3.44 13.27
CA ASN A 231 -12.01 2.68 13.48
C ASN A 231 -13.14 3.06 12.49
N LYS A 232 -12.78 3.34 11.23
CA LYS A 232 -13.74 3.74 10.18
C LYS A 232 -14.17 2.58 9.30
N ILE A 233 -13.31 1.57 9.17
CA ILE A 233 -13.57 0.34 8.43
C ILE A 233 -12.97 -0.84 9.20
N ASN A 234 -13.40 -2.06 8.88
CA ASN A 234 -12.85 -3.30 9.43
C ASN A 234 -11.73 -3.86 8.55
N TYR A 235 -10.91 -4.75 9.12
CA TYR A 235 -9.82 -5.45 8.42
C TYR A 235 -10.27 -6.19 7.15
N ASP A 236 -11.50 -6.71 7.15
CA ASP A 236 -12.12 -7.35 5.98
C ASP A 236 -12.09 -6.49 4.70
N ALA A 237 -12.08 -5.17 4.83
CA ALA A 237 -12.04 -4.24 3.70
C ALA A 237 -10.73 -4.32 2.89
N LEU A 238 -9.68 -4.97 3.43
CA LEU A 238 -8.38 -5.16 2.76
C LEU A 238 -8.31 -6.42 1.89
N TYR A 239 -9.16 -7.43 2.12
CA TYR A 239 -9.04 -8.73 1.44
C TYR A 239 -9.05 -8.62 -0.08
N SER A 240 -9.96 -7.80 -0.59
CA SER A 240 -10.19 -7.63 -2.01
C SER A 240 -8.96 -7.01 -2.70
N ASP A 241 -8.32 -6.04 -2.04
CA ASP A 241 -7.10 -5.40 -2.54
C ASP A 241 -5.89 -6.32 -2.48
N ILE A 242 -5.73 -7.04 -1.37
CA ILE A 242 -4.67 -8.03 -1.19
C ILE A 242 -4.76 -9.10 -2.28
N ALA A 243 -5.96 -9.64 -2.52
CA ALA A 243 -6.18 -10.67 -3.52
C ALA A 243 -5.81 -10.19 -4.93
N PHE A 244 -6.18 -8.95 -5.27
CA PHE A 244 -5.89 -8.38 -6.58
C PHE A 244 -4.39 -8.16 -6.79
N ILE A 245 -3.70 -7.51 -5.85
CA ILE A 245 -2.25 -7.29 -5.97
C ILE A 245 -1.53 -8.61 -6.05
N THR A 246 -1.84 -9.56 -5.16
CA THR A 246 -1.24 -10.90 -5.18
C THR A 246 -1.39 -11.53 -6.56
N PHE A 247 -2.57 -11.49 -7.16
CA PHE A 247 -2.79 -11.98 -8.51
C PHE A 247 -1.99 -11.22 -9.59
N TYR A 248 -1.94 -9.89 -9.52
CA TYR A 248 -1.12 -9.06 -10.39
C TYR A 248 0.38 -9.42 -10.29
N THR A 249 0.88 -9.70 -9.08
CA THR A 249 2.26 -10.14 -8.85
C THR A 249 2.58 -11.45 -9.58
N HIS A 250 1.64 -12.40 -9.57
CA HIS A 250 1.83 -13.70 -10.22
C HIS A 250 1.83 -13.61 -11.74
N ILE A 251 1.01 -12.73 -12.32
CA ILE A 251 0.96 -12.54 -13.77
C ILE A 251 2.25 -11.90 -14.29
N ASN A 252 2.82 -10.94 -13.56
CA ASN A 252 3.97 -10.17 -14.02
C ASN A 252 5.34 -10.79 -13.67
N ASN A 253 5.36 -11.98 -13.07
CA ASN A 253 6.59 -12.66 -12.71
C ASN A 253 6.77 -13.93 -13.57
N PRO A 254 7.66 -13.92 -14.59
CA PRO A 254 7.76 -14.98 -15.61
C PRO A 254 8.20 -16.35 -15.06
N HIS A 255 8.68 -16.42 -13.82
CA HIS A 255 8.97 -17.68 -13.15
C HIS A 255 7.71 -18.53 -12.88
N PHE A 256 6.52 -17.93 -12.82
CA PHE A 256 5.26 -18.65 -12.52
C PHE A 256 4.46 -19.05 -13.77
N LEU A 257 4.88 -18.64 -14.96
CA LEU A 257 4.17 -18.95 -16.23
C LEU A 257 4.65 -20.25 -16.88
N ASN A 258 5.75 -20.85 -16.40
CA ASN A 258 6.38 -22.01 -17.02
C ASN A 258 6.16 -23.34 -16.28
N GLU A 259 5.35 -23.38 -15.22
CA GLU A 259 5.01 -24.65 -14.55
C GLU A 259 3.49 -24.92 -14.59
N PRO A 260 3.05 -26.05 -15.17
CA PRO A 260 1.68 -26.46 -15.06
C PRO A 260 1.42 -27.11 -13.68
N LYS A 261 0.47 -26.51 -12.95
CA LYS A 261 -0.37 -27.11 -11.90
C LYS A 261 0.36 -27.71 -10.68
N GLU A 262 0.50 -26.88 -9.65
CA GLU A 262 -0.27 -26.93 -8.41
C GLU A 262 -0.12 -25.53 -7.80
N VAL A 263 -1.11 -25.04 -7.04
CA VAL A 263 -0.88 -23.82 -6.24
C VAL A 263 0.17 -24.22 -5.22
N ASP A 264 1.40 -23.82 -5.47
CA ASP A 264 2.49 -24.03 -4.54
C ASP A 264 2.15 -23.26 -3.26
N ASP A 265 1.94 -24.01 -2.17
CA ASP A 265 1.78 -23.48 -0.82
C ASP A 265 3.03 -22.67 -0.38
N SER A 266 4.09 -22.59 -1.20
CA SER A 266 5.26 -21.70 -1.05
C SER A 266 4.97 -20.22 -0.88
N LEU A 267 3.80 -19.75 -1.29
CA LEU A 267 3.31 -18.39 -0.97
C LEU A 267 3.35 -18.10 0.54
N PHE A 268 3.21 -19.13 1.38
CA PHE A 268 3.29 -19.06 2.84
C PHE A 268 4.53 -19.76 3.43
N THR A 269 5.27 -20.56 2.66
CA THR A 269 6.50 -21.21 3.15
C THR A 269 7.63 -20.21 3.46
N ILE A 270 7.61 -19.01 2.87
CA ILE A 270 8.57 -17.94 3.21
C ILE A 270 8.29 -17.32 4.60
N LEU A 271 7.09 -17.50 5.16
CA LEU A 271 6.79 -17.11 6.56
C LEU A 271 7.17 -18.21 7.58
N GLY A 272 7.74 -19.33 7.13
CA GLY A 272 8.21 -20.42 7.98
C GLY A 272 9.63 -20.93 7.65
N ALA A 273 10.36 -20.26 6.76
CA ALA A 273 11.73 -20.63 6.41
C ALA A 273 12.73 -19.79 7.21
N GLU A 274 12.77 -20.08 8.51
CA GLU A 274 13.90 -20.01 9.47
C GLU A 274 13.30 -19.98 10.89
N ILE A 275 12.97 -21.19 11.39
CA ILE A 275 12.96 -21.49 12.83
C ILE A 275 14.37 -21.94 13.19
#